data_AF-A0A1Y5DQ25-F1
#
_entry.id   AF-A0A1Y5DQ25-F1
#
_cell.length_a   1.000
_cell.length_b   1.000
_cell.length_c   1.000
_cell.angle_alpha   90.00
_cell.angle_beta   90.00
_cell.angle_gamma   90.00
#
_symmetry.space_group_name_H-M   'P 1'
#
loop_
_entity.id
_entity.type
_entity.pdbx_description
1 polymer ?
#
loop_
_entity_poly.entity_id
_entity_poly.type
_entity_poly.pdbx_seq_one_letter_code
_entity_poly.pdbx_strand_id
1 'polypeptide(L)'
;MTSAIPDKLETLYQHINQVILSRQHPVTGLFPASTSINNHGNYTDAWVRDNVYSIQAIWALYLANKRNGNPQKRAYELEHSCIKMMRGLLSAMMRQTRKVEAFKHSLNPGDALHAKYDTKTGLEAVADDAWGHLQIDATSFYLLMLAQMTKAGSKIIFSRDEVNFVQNLIYYISRTYRTPDYGIWERGNKLNNGKAEINASSVGMAKAAMEALDGLNMFGDDGPKWAEIHSFADAVARASSVLASLLPKESRSKEVDSALLSIISFPAFAVRDIKLARKTRLEIIDKLGGEYGCKRFLLDGHQVALEDQNRIYYEYDELINFEHIESEWPLFFTYLYIDRLFARDWESANHYRRKLESLMIEKDGEMLLPELYYVPFDKVQAEKENPGSQKRVANDNLPLVWAQSLYLVGKMLDEELITTQDLDPIGLHPRQHQKLPVKTSMVILAQTEATKTRLLEAGVLCQTIDEIAPLKVMSSEQLIDTYRHLGVSHTLGLS
;
A
#
# COMPACT_ATOMS: atom_id res chain seq x y z
N MET A 1 -28.61 -27.49 -8.09
CA MET A 1 -27.27 -27.02 -7.66
C MET A 1 -27.01 -25.55 -8.05
N THR A 2 -28.04 -24.71 -8.19
CA THR A 2 -27.93 -23.30 -8.59
C THR A 2 -28.18 -22.30 -7.45
N SER A 3 -28.40 -22.77 -6.20
CA SER A 3 -28.59 -21.91 -5.02
C SER A 3 -27.27 -21.50 -4.33
N ALA A 4 -26.10 -22.02 -4.73
CA ALA A 4 -24.88 -21.88 -3.93
C ALA A 4 -24.23 -20.48 -3.94
N ILE A 5 -24.19 -19.79 -5.08
CA ILE A 5 -23.47 -18.49 -5.17
C ILE A 5 -24.26 -17.34 -4.50
N PRO A 6 -25.58 -17.17 -4.75
CA PRO A 6 -26.33 -16.13 -4.07
C PRO A 6 -26.24 -16.25 -2.55
N ASP A 7 -26.40 -17.46 -1.99
CA ASP A 7 -26.35 -17.67 -0.54
C ASP A 7 -24.97 -17.34 0.05
N LYS A 8 -23.89 -17.69 -0.67
CA LYS A 8 -22.50 -17.34 -0.29
C LYS A 8 -22.27 -15.82 -0.28
N LEU A 9 -22.73 -15.12 -1.32
CA LEU A 9 -22.61 -13.66 -1.41
C LEU A 9 -23.38 -12.97 -0.30
N GLU A 10 -24.58 -13.46 0.03
CA GLU A 10 -25.39 -12.93 1.13
C GLU A 10 -24.72 -13.20 2.49
N THR A 11 -24.18 -14.41 2.71
CA THR A 11 -23.43 -14.73 3.93
C THR A 11 -22.20 -13.82 4.11
N LEU A 12 -21.43 -13.63 3.03
CA LEU A 12 -20.29 -12.70 3.04
C LEU A 12 -20.73 -11.27 3.30
N TYR A 13 -21.83 -10.84 2.69
CA TYR A 13 -22.41 -9.51 2.91
C TYR A 13 -22.79 -9.31 4.37
N GLN A 14 -23.48 -10.26 5.00
CA GLN A 14 -23.90 -10.18 6.41
C GLN A 14 -22.70 -10.05 7.33
N HIS A 15 -21.69 -10.91 7.14
CA HIS A 15 -20.44 -10.86 7.90
C HIS A 15 -19.70 -9.52 7.71
N ILE A 16 -19.47 -9.09 6.46
CA ILE A 16 -18.82 -7.81 6.15
C ILE A 16 -19.62 -6.63 6.72
N ASN A 17 -20.95 -6.70 6.68
CA ASN A 17 -21.80 -5.67 7.21
C ASN A 17 -21.67 -5.55 8.73
N GLN A 18 -21.75 -6.67 9.44
CA GLN A 18 -21.63 -6.73 10.89
C GLN A 18 -20.23 -6.31 11.38
N VAL A 19 -19.18 -6.76 10.69
CA VAL A 19 -17.78 -6.63 11.14
C VAL A 19 -17.09 -5.36 10.60
N ILE A 20 -17.47 -4.85 9.43
CA ILE A 20 -16.76 -3.76 8.76
C ILE A 20 -17.71 -2.59 8.44
N LEU A 21 -18.71 -2.77 7.56
CA LEU A 21 -19.53 -1.65 7.04
C LEU A 21 -20.30 -0.91 8.13
N SER A 22 -20.76 -1.60 9.18
CA SER A 22 -21.48 -0.99 10.31
C SER A 22 -20.67 0.11 11.02
N ARG A 23 -19.35 0.12 10.85
CA ARG A 23 -18.43 1.11 11.44
C ARG A 23 -18.12 2.27 10.50
N GLN A 24 -18.57 2.22 9.24
CA GLN A 24 -18.33 3.28 8.28
C GLN A 24 -19.06 4.55 8.71
N HIS A 25 -18.35 5.66 8.86
CA HIS A 25 -18.97 6.92 9.23
C HIS A 25 -19.90 7.42 8.11
N PRO A 26 -21.17 7.75 8.41
CA PRO A 26 -22.19 8.02 7.41
C PRO A 26 -22.02 9.34 6.67
N VAL A 27 -21.10 10.23 7.05
CA VAL A 27 -20.84 11.48 6.34
C VAL A 27 -19.55 11.38 5.53
N THR A 28 -18.44 11.14 6.22
CA THR A 28 -17.09 11.09 5.63
C THR A 28 -16.81 9.79 4.87
N GLY A 29 -17.48 8.68 5.21
CA GLY A 29 -17.17 7.36 4.68
C GLY A 29 -15.94 6.69 5.31
N LEU A 30 -15.30 7.35 6.28
CA LEU A 30 -14.10 6.85 6.94
C LEU A 30 -14.43 5.79 8.00
N PHE A 31 -13.51 4.88 8.24
CA PHE A 31 -13.54 3.88 9.29
C PHE A 31 -12.57 4.27 10.42
N PRO A 32 -12.95 4.05 11.69
CA PRO A 32 -11.98 4.08 12.79
C PRO A 32 -11.01 2.89 12.68
N ALA A 33 -9.77 3.06 13.14
CA ALA A 33 -8.74 2.03 13.02
C ALA A 33 -8.94 0.81 13.97
N SER A 34 -9.61 0.97 15.11
CA SER A 34 -9.90 -0.16 16.02
C SER A 34 -11.36 -0.18 16.50
N THR A 35 -11.77 -1.38 16.93
CA THR A 35 -13.03 -1.64 17.64
C THR A 35 -12.91 -1.45 19.15
N SER A 36 -11.70 -1.34 19.68
CA SER A 36 -11.40 -1.11 21.10
C SER A 36 -10.78 0.28 21.33
N ILE A 37 -11.08 0.89 22.48
CA ILE A 37 -10.32 2.04 22.98
C ILE A 37 -9.23 1.47 23.89
N ASN A 38 -8.00 1.39 23.40
CA ASN A 38 -6.84 0.86 24.11
C ASN A 38 -5.81 1.97 24.39
N ASN A 39 -4.93 1.73 25.37
CA ASN A 39 -3.95 2.72 25.86
C ASN A 39 -2.87 3.15 24.84
N HIS A 40 -2.82 2.56 23.63
CA HIS A 40 -1.78 2.80 22.61
C HIS A 40 -2.15 3.87 21.57
N GLY A 41 -3.29 4.55 21.75
CA GLY A 41 -3.75 5.66 20.90
C GLY A 41 -5.27 5.79 20.92
N ASN A 42 -5.79 6.97 20.59
CA ASN A 42 -7.23 7.12 20.37
C ASN A 42 -7.58 6.50 19.00
N TYR A 43 -7.80 5.19 18.96
CA TYR A 43 -8.12 4.45 17.73
C TYR A 43 -9.50 4.77 17.13
N THR A 44 -10.14 5.86 17.55
CA THR A 44 -11.29 6.46 16.87
C THR A 44 -10.89 7.21 15.60
N ASP A 45 -9.61 7.50 15.40
CA ASP A 45 -9.12 8.18 14.20
C ASP A 45 -9.09 7.22 12.99
N ALA A 46 -9.16 7.81 11.80
CA ALA A 46 -9.11 7.14 10.52
C ALA A 46 -7.68 7.21 9.96
N TRP A 47 -6.93 6.12 10.11
CA TRP A 47 -5.65 5.95 9.41
C TRP A 47 -5.88 5.69 7.93
N VAL A 48 -5.09 6.36 7.08
CA VAL A 48 -5.18 6.20 5.61
C VAL A 48 -5.00 4.72 5.24
N ARG A 49 -3.94 4.09 5.76
CA ARG A 49 -3.61 2.69 5.44
C ARG A 49 -4.71 1.72 5.85
N ASP A 50 -5.14 1.79 7.09
CA ASP A 50 -6.17 0.92 7.66
C ASP A 50 -7.49 1.06 6.93
N ASN A 51 -7.88 2.28 6.56
CA ASN A 51 -9.07 2.53 5.75
C ASN A 51 -8.98 1.86 4.38
N VAL A 52 -7.86 2.04 3.68
CA VAL A 52 -7.66 1.48 2.33
C VAL A 52 -7.55 -0.04 2.36
N TYR A 53 -6.97 -0.65 3.41
CA TYR A 53 -6.98 -2.11 3.55
C TYR A 53 -8.35 -2.64 3.99
N SER A 54 -9.04 -1.95 4.89
CA SER A 54 -10.36 -2.36 5.37
C SER A 54 -11.40 -2.39 4.25
N ILE A 55 -11.37 -1.42 3.33
CA ILE A 55 -12.33 -1.38 2.21
C ILE A 55 -12.12 -2.51 1.19
N GLN A 56 -10.97 -3.22 1.20
CA GLN A 56 -10.68 -4.24 0.18
C GLN A 56 -11.71 -5.37 0.14
N ALA A 57 -12.18 -5.85 1.30
CA ALA A 57 -13.23 -6.87 1.36
C ALA A 57 -14.56 -6.37 0.78
N ILE A 58 -14.92 -5.11 1.01
CA ILE A 58 -16.15 -4.50 0.47
C ILE A 58 -16.03 -4.35 -1.05
N TRP A 59 -14.86 -3.91 -1.54
CA TRP A 59 -14.59 -3.80 -2.97
C TRP A 59 -14.57 -5.18 -3.66
N ALA A 60 -13.91 -6.18 -3.05
CA ALA A 60 -13.91 -7.55 -3.54
C ALA A 60 -15.34 -8.15 -3.57
N LEU A 61 -16.17 -7.87 -2.56
CA LEU A 61 -17.57 -8.30 -2.56
C LEU A 61 -18.41 -7.56 -3.63
N TYR A 62 -18.14 -6.28 -3.87
CA TYR A 62 -18.71 -5.55 -5.01
C TYR A 62 -18.36 -6.22 -6.33
N LEU A 63 -17.08 -6.53 -6.56
CA LEU A 63 -16.61 -7.21 -7.77
C LEU A 63 -17.26 -8.58 -7.90
N ALA A 64 -17.37 -9.33 -6.81
CA ALA A 64 -18.05 -10.63 -6.76
C ALA A 64 -19.53 -10.51 -7.17
N ASN A 65 -20.24 -9.53 -6.62
CA ASN A 65 -21.64 -9.28 -7.00
C ASN A 65 -21.75 -8.89 -8.48
N LYS A 66 -20.91 -7.97 -8.97
CA LYS A 66 -20.88 -7.52 -10.37
C LYS A 66 -20.64 -8.69 -11.33
N ARG A 67 -19.66 -9.55 -11.02
CA ARG A 67 -19.30 -10.74 -11.80
C ARG A 67 -20.43 -11.77 -11.86
N ASN A 68 -21.16 -11.95 -10.75
CA ASN A 68 -22.18 -12.99 -10.61
C ASN A 68 -23.61 -12.50 -10.87
N GLY A 69 -23.78 -11.41 -11.63
CA GLY A 69 -25.10 -10.90 -12.04
C GLY A 69 -25.89 -10.18 -10.94
N ASN A 70 -25.24 -9.84 -9.82
CA ASN A 70 -25.77 -9.04 -8.71
C ASN A 70 -27.12 -9.56 -8.14
N PRO A 71 -27.18 -10.82 -7.66
CA PRO A 71 -28.44 -11.50 -7.36
C PRO A 71 -29.27 -10.80 -6.26
N GLN A 72 -28.61 -10.30 -5.21
CA GLN A 72 -29.26 -9.54 -4.11
C GLN A 72 -29.29 -8.02 -4.36
N LYS A 73 -28.89 -7.55 -5.53
CA LYS A 73 -28.85 -6.13 -5.90
C LYS A 73 -27.97 -5.25 -4.97
N ARG A 74 -26.96 -5.83 -4.30
CA ARG A 74 -26.06 -5.15 -3.37
C ARG A 74 -24.89 -4.41 -4.02
N ALA A 75 -24.59 -4.67 -5.29
CA ALA A 75 -23.41 -4.08 -5.95
C ALA A 75 -23.35 -2.54 -5.85
N TYR A 76 -24.49 -1.85 -6.01
CA TYR A 76 -24.54 -0.39 -5.93
C TYR A 76 -24.15 0.13 -4.54
N GLU A 77 -24.73 -0.47 -3.49
CA GLU A 77 -24.44 -0.13 -2.10
C GLU A 77 -22.96 -0.33 -1.76
N LEU A 78 -22.41 -1.49 -2.14
CA LEU A 78 -21.01 -1.84 -1.89
C LEU A 78 -20.05 -0.91 -2.63
N GLU A 79 -20.30 -0.65 -3.91
CA GLU A 79 -19.49 0.29 -4.71
C GLU A 79 -19.51 1.70 -4.11
N HIS A 80 -20.69 2.20 -3.75
CA HIS A 80 -20.82 3.53 -3.18
C HIS A 80 -20.19 3.63 -1.79
N SER A 81 -20.19 2.56 -0.99
CA SER A 81 -19.40 2.50 0.26
C SER A 81 -17.90 2.67 -0.02
N CYS A 82 -17.37 1.98 -1.04
CA CYS A 82 -15.97 2.12 -1.46
C CYS A 82 -15.64 3.54 -1.93
N ILE A 83 -16.45 4.08 -2.84
CA ILE A 83 -16.29 5.44 -3.37
C ILE A 83 -16.32 6.45 -2.23
N LYS A 84 -17.25 6.31 -1.28
CA LYS A 84 -17.38 7.24 -0.17
C LYS A 84 -16.14 7.26 0.72
N MET A 85 -15.59 6.10 1.07
CA MET A 85 -14.36 6.02 1.85
C MET A 85 -13.18 6.67 1.10
N MET A 86 -12.96 6.28 -0.16
CA MET A 86 -11.85 6.80 -0.97
C MET A 86 -11.95 8.31 -1.17
N ARG A 87 -13.17 8.84 -1.31
CA ARG A 87 -13.43 10.28 -1.38
C ARG A 87 -13.30 10.99 -0.03
N GLY A 88 -13.61 10.32 1.07
CA GLY A 88 -13.36 10.81 2.43
C GLY A 88 -11.89 11.09 2.64
N LEU A 89 -11.02 10.13 2.30
CA LEU A 89 -9.57 10.31 2.34
C LEU A 89 -9.08 11.37 1.36
N LEU A 90 -9.59 11.40 0.12
CA LEU A 90 -9.26 12.44 -0.85
C LEU A 90 -9.54 13.83 -0.28
N SER A 91 -10.73 14.02 0.28
CA SER A 91 -11.17 15.29 0.85
C SER A 91 -10.30 15.70 2.04
N ALA A 92 -9.92 14.74 2.89
CA ALA A 92 -9.03 14.98 4.02
C ALA A 92 -7.62 15.42 3.59
N MET A 93 -7.05 14.76 2.57
CA MET A 93 -5.76 15.13 2.00
C MET A 93 -5.82 16.47 1.25
N MET A 94 -6.89 16.75 0.51
CA MET A 94 -7.06 18.02 -0.21
C MET A 94 -7.21 19.23 0.73
N ARG A 95 -7.67 19.05 1.97
CA ARG A 95 -7.64 20.11 2.99
C ARG A 95 -6.22 20.51 3.39
N GLN A 96 -5.23 19.68 3.08
CA GLN A 96 -3.81 19.90 3.34
C GLN A 96 -3.01 20.22 2.06
N THR A 97 -3.60 20.81 1.02
CA THR A 97 -2.87 21.14 -0.22
C THR A 97 -1.61 21.96 0.01
N ARG A 98 -1.63 22.88 1.00
CA ARG A 98 -0.44 23.67 1.42
C ARG A 98 0.76 22.79 1.80
N LYS A 99 0.50 21.64 2.45
CA LYS A 99 1.53 20.67 2.87
C LYS A 99 2.08 19.93 1.66
N VAL A 100 1.20 19.47 0.76
CA VAL A 100 1.61 18.83 -0.50
C VAL A 100 2.50 19.76 -1.31
N GLU A 101 2.13 21.04 -1.42
CA GLU A 101 2.92 22.05 -2.12
C GLU A 101 4.31 22.23 -1.49
N ALA A 102 4.37 22.46 -0.17
CA ALA A 102 5.63 22.64 0.56
C ALA A 102 6.54 21.39 0.46
N PHE A 103 5.96 20.20 0.62
CA PHE A 103 6.71 18.95 0.66
C PHE A 103 7.43 18.62 -0.65
N LYS A 104 6.88 19.01 -1.82
CA LYS A 104 7.57 18.84 -3.13
C LYS A 104 8.99 19.41 -3.12
N HIS A 105 9.22 20.45 -2.31
CA HIS A 105 10.50 21.12 -2.17
C HIS A 105 11.26 20.70 -0.91
N SER A 106 10.60 20.70 0.24
CA SER A 106 11.27 20.52 1.53
C SER A 106 11.64 19.08 1.82
N LEU A 107 10.79 18.12 1.42
CA LEU A 107 10.85 16.71 1.84
C LEU A 107 10.92 16.54 3.37
N ASN A 108 10.48 17.54 4.12
CA ASN A 108 10.54 17.56 5.58
C ASN A 108 9.31 16.86 6.16
N PRO A 109 9.46 15.98 7.18
CA PRO A 109 8.33 15.39 7.87
C PRO A 109 7.25 16.37 8.36
N GLY A 110 7.61 17.59 8.77
CA GLY A 110 6.64 18.60 9.23
C GLY A 110 5.71 19.12 8.12
N ASP A 111 6.16 19.04 6.86
CA ASP A 111 5.37 19.41 5.68
C ASP A 111 4.62 18.22 5.09
N ALA A 112 4.76 17.02 5.67
CA ALA A 112 4.09 15.83 5.18
C ALA A 112 2.57 15.89 5.40
N LEU A 113 1.83 15.18 4.54
CA LEU A 113 0.43 14.85 4.79
C LEU A 113 0.30 14.05 6.08
N HIS A 114 -0.76 14.31 6.84
CA HIS A 114 -1.09 13.47 7.98
C HIS A 114 -1.44 12.04 7.58
N ALA A 115 -0.91 11.08 8.32
CA ALA A 115 -1.21 9.66 8.18
C ALA A 115 -2.61 9.26 8.69
N LYS A 116 -3.22 10.10 9.55
CA LYS A 116 -4.52 9.84 10.20
C LYS A 116 -5.36 11.10 10.32
N TYR A 117 -6.68 10.91 10.36
CA TYR A 117 -7.68 11.99 10.38
C TYR A 117 -8.75 11.71 11.41
N ASP A 118 -9.40 12.76 11.92
CA ASP A 118 -10.62 12.56 12.70
C ASP A 118 -11.70 11.92 11.82
N THR A 119 -12.22 10.78 12.25
CA THR A 119 -13.17 9.98 11.46
C THR A 119 -14.44 10.75 11.10
N LYS A 120 -14.90 11.67 11.97
CA LYS A 120 -16.18 12.37 11.81
C LYS A 120 -16.08 13.59 10.89
N THR A 121 -14.94 14.27 10.91
CA THR A 121 -14.73 15.56 10.23
C THR A 121 -13.77 15.47 9.05
N GLY A 122 -12.87 14.47 9.03
CA GLY A 122 -11.78 14.37 8.05
C GLY A 122 -10.70 15.43 8.23
N LEU A 123 -10.61 16.05 9.41
CA LEU A 123 -9.59 17.04 9.77
C LEU A 123 -8.38 16.36 10.42
N GLU A 124 -7.30 17.13 10.57
CA GLU A 124 -6.10 16.75 11.31
C GLU A 124 -6.47 16.27 12.72
N ALA A 125 -6.09 15.04 13.08
CA ALA A 125 -6.45 14.44 14.38
C ALA A 125 -5.50 14.86 15.52
N VAL A 126 -4.25 15.16 15.17
CA VAL A 126 -3.16 15.54 16.09
C VAL A 126 -2.31 16.64 15.43
N ALA A 127 -1.41 17.26 16.18
CA ALA A 127 -0.50 18.28 15.64
C ALA A 127 0.61 17.68 14.76
N ASP A 128 1.20 18.52 13.90
CA ASP A 128 2.23 18.14 12.91
C ASP A 128 3.46 17.44 13.49
N ASP A 129 3.86 17.79 14.70
CA ASP A 129 5.03 17.27 15.41
C ASP A 129 4.69 16.17 16.43
N ALA A 130 3.40 15.87 16.60
CA ALA A 130 2.92 14.91 17.60
C ALA A 130 2.94 13.46 17.10
N TRP A 131 3.19 13.21 15.80
CA TRP A 131 3.15 11.88 15.22
C TRP A 131 4.13 11.70 14.06
N GLY A 132 4.51 10.45 13.78
CA GLY A 132 5.28 10.07 12.60
C GLY A 132 4.42 10.12 11.32
N HIS A 133 3.99 11.33 10.92
CA HIS A 133 3.04 11.53 9.82
C HIS A 133 3.60 11.24 8.44
N LEU A 134 4.92 11.43 8.22
CA LEU A 134 5.54 11.10 6.95
C LEU A 134 5.56 9.57 6.75
N GLN A 135 4.52 9.08 6.09
CA GLN A 135 4.30 7.68 5.74
C GLN A 135 4.00 7.59 4.25
N ILE A 136 5.05 7.43 3.45
CA ILE A 136 4.94 7.45 1.99
C ILE A 136 4.16 6.23 1.50
N ASP A 137 4.29 5.11 2.20
CA ASP A 137 3.55 3.88 1.90
C ASP A 137 2.03 4.09 1.94
N ALA A 138 1.49 4.83 2.92
CA ALA A 138 0.07 5.02 3.11
C ALA A 138 -0.56 5.84 1.95
N THR A 139 0.05 6.98 1.60
CA THR A 139 -0.37 7.78 0.44
C THR A 139 -0.22 6.99 -0.86
N SER A 140 0.86 6.23 -0.99
CA SER A 140 1.10 5.40 -2.18
C SER A 140 0.08 4.27 -2.31
N PHE A 141 -0.30 3.63 -1.20
CA PHE A 141 -1.30 2.57 -1.22
C PHE A 141 -2.68 3.12 -1.58
N TYR A 142 -3.05 4.29 -1.07
CA TYR A 142 -4.26 5.00 -1.51
C TYR A 142 -4.26 5.23 -3.03
N LEU A 143 -3.15 5.74 -3.57
CA LEU A 143 -3.00 6.01 -5.01
C LEU A 143 -3.04 4.73 -5.85
N LEU A 144 -2.41 3.66 -5.39
CA LEU A 144 -2.46 2.35 -6.04
C LEU A 144 -3.90 1.83 -6.11
N MET A 145 -4.63 1.89 -5.00
CA MET A 145 -6.01 1.42 -4.98
C MET A 145 -6.97 2.34 -5.73
N LEU A 146 -6.72 3.66 -5.74
CA LEU A 146 -7.43 4.60 -6.62
C LEU A 146 -7.29 4.14 -8.08
N ALA A 147 -6.07 3.82 -8.53
CA ALA A 147 -5.84 3.34 -9.90
C ALA A 147 -6.58 2.03 -10.20
N GLN A 148 -6.49 1.03 -9.31
CA GLN A 148 -7.17 -0.26 -9.49
C GLN A 148 -8.70 -0.10 -9.53
N MET A 149 -9.28 0.68 -8.60
CA MET A 149 -10.72 0.92 -8.55
C MET A 149 -11.22 1.74 -9.75
N THR A 150 -10.48 2.77 -10.18
CA THR A 150 -10.81 3.53 -11.39
C THR A 150 -10.77 2.65 -12.63
N LYS A 151 -9.74 1.78 -12.78
CA LYS A 151 -9.68 0.86 -13.92
C LYS A 151 -10.77 -0.22 -13.87
N ALA A 152 -11.23 -0.62 -12.68
CA ALA A 152 -12.38 -1.50 -12.51
C ALA A 152 -13.74 -0.83 -12.82
N GLY A 153 -13.74 0.50 -13.05
CA GLY A 153 -14.89 1.29 -13.48
C GLY A 153 -15.52 2.17 -12.39
N SER A 154 -14.98 2.18 -11.17
CA SER A 154 -15.52 3.01 -10.08
C SER A 154 -15.12 4.48 -10.27
N LYS A 155 -16.12 5.37 -10.20
CA LYS A 155 -15.93 6.81 -10.37
C LYS A 155 -15.63 7.45 -9.01
N ILE A 156 -14.35 7.72 -8.74
CA ILE A 156 -13.90 8.29 -7.46
C ILE A 156 -13.56 9.78 -7.62
N ILE A 157 -13.00 10.19 -8.76
CA ILE A 157 -12.58 11.57 -9.05
C ILE A 157 -13.68 12.28 -9.87
N PHE A 158 -14.05 13.49 -9.47
CA PHE A 158 -15.22 14.23 -9.98
C PHE A 158 -14.90 15.61 -10.58
N SER A 159 -13.69 16.13 -10.37
CA SER A 159 -13.34 17.47 -10.86
C SER A 159 -11.90 17.57 -11.37
N ARG A 160 -11.62 18.63 -12.13
CA ARG A 160 -10.27 18.92 -12.60
C ARG A 160 -9.30 19.21 -11.47
N ASP A 161 -9.76 19.88 -10.42
CA ASP A 161 -8.94 20.16 -9.25
C ASP A 161 -8.57 18.88 -8.49
N GLU A 162 -9.48 17.91 -8.41
CA GLU A 162 -9.17 16.58 -7.84
C GLU A 162 -8.15 15.81 -8.71
N VAL A 163 -8.25 15.85 -10.04
CA VAL A 163 -7.23 15.28 -10.94
C VAL A 163 -5.87 15.94 -10.71
N ASN A 164 -5.84 17.27 -10.69
CA ASN A 164 -4.62 18.04 -10.46
C ASN A 164 -4.01 17.72 -9.09
N PHE A 165 -4.82 17.52 -8.07
CA PHE A 165 -4.36 17.08 -6.76
C PHE A 165 -3.72 15.68 -6.80
N VAL A 166 -4.33 14.71 -7.48
CA VAL A 166 -3.75 13.37 -7.68
C VAL A 166 -2.41 13.46 -8.41
N GLN A 167 -2.31 14.30 -9.45
CA GLN A 167 -1.03 14.56 -10.14
C GLN A 167 0.03 15.15 -9.18
N ASN A 168 -0.37 16.01 -8.24
CA ASN A 168 0.52 16.51 -7.18
C ASN A 168 0.97 15.43 -6.19
N LEU A 169 0.12 14.44 -5.90
CA LEU A 169 0.52 13.29 -5.10
C LEU A 169 1.55 12.40 -5.82
N ILE A 170 1.58 12.35 -7.15
CA ILE A 170 2.67 11.71 -7.89
C ILE A 170 4.01 12.42 -7.62
N TYR A 171 4.04 13.75 -7.66
CA TYR A 171 5.24 14.50 -7.30
C TYR A 171 5.66 14.23 -5.85
N TYR A 172 4.69 14.19 -4.93
CA TYR A 172 4.90 13.90 -3.51
C TYR A 172 5.61 12.56 -3.29
N ILE A 173 5.20 11.49 -3.98
CA ILE A 173 5.81 10.15 -3.81
C ILE A 173 7.03 9.89 -4.70
N SER A 174 7.26 10.71 -5.75
CA SER A 174 8.30 10.47 -6.77
C SER A 174 9.74 10.40 -6.24
N ARG A 175 10.00 10.97 -5.06
CA ARG A 175 11.32 11.01 -4.42
C ARG A 175 11.51 9.97 -3.32
N THR A 176 10.56 9.04 -3.16
CA THR A 176 10.59 7.94 -2.17
C THR A 176 11.94 7.23 -2.06
N TYR A 177 12.64 7.02 -3.18
CA TYR A 177 13.94 6.35 -3.25
C TYR A 177 15.05 7.04 -2.43
N ARG A 178 14.84 8.28 -1.98
CA ARG A 178 15.80 9.06 -1.19
C ARG A 178 15.15 9.84 -0.04
N THR A 179 13.87 9.66 0.21
CA THR A 179 13.13 10.38 1.26
C THR A 179 12.90 9.41 2.42
N PRO A 180 13.64 9.55 3.54
CA PRO A 180 13.39 8.75 4.73
C PRO A 180 12.00 9.03 5.28
N ASP A 181 11.28 7.99 5.69
CA ASP A 181 9.95 8.09 6.28
C ASP A 181 9.82 7.25 7.57
N TYR A 182 8.65 7.29 8.20
CA TYR A 182 8.38 6.52 9.42
C TYR A 182 7.96 5.07 9.15
N GLY A 183 7.78 4.72 7.87
CA GLY A 183 7.39 3.39 7.41
C GLY A 183 6.00 2.96 7.89
N ILE A 184 5.65 1.72 7.52
CA ILE A 184 4.33 1.13 7.81
C ILE A 184 4.03 0.99 9.31
N TRP A 185 5.07 0.92 10.15
CA TRP A 185 4.93 0.77 11.59
C TRP A 185 5.05 2.08 12.35
N GLU A 186 5.16 3.21 11.64
CA GLU A 186 5.16 4.57 12.21
C GLU A 186 6.35 4.88 13.14
N ARG A 187 7.42 4.08 13.08
CA ARG A 187 8.59 4.13 13.97
C ARG A 187 9.86 4.69 13.32
N GLY A 188 9.93 4.72 11.99
CA GLY A 188 11.14 5.08 11.26
C GLY A 188 12.18 3.98 11.38
N ASN A 189 13.22 4.16 12.18
CA ASN A 189 14.22 3.13 12.43
C ASN A 189 13.76 2.06 13.44
N LYS A 190 14.55 0.99 13.57
CA LYS A 190 14.31 -0.12 14.51
C LYS A 190 14.30 0.32 15.98
N LEU A 191 15.10 1.34 16.33
CA LEU A 191 15.20 1.85 17.70
C LEU A 191 13.96 2.65 18.12
N ASN A 192 13.10 3.04 17.19
CA ASN A 192 11.96 3.90 17.43
C ASN A 192 12.35 5.14 18.28
N ASN A 193 13.24 5.98 17.75
CA ASN A 193 13.74 7.19 18.43
C ASN A 193 13.44 8.47 17.64
N GLY A 194 12.38 8.45 16.83
CA GLY A 194 11.93 9.58 16.01
C GLY A 194 12.72 9.79 14.71
N LYS A 195 13.73 8.96 14.42
CA LYS A 195 14.53 9.06 13.18
C LYS A 195 13.93 8.21 12.07
N ALA A 196 13.59 8.87 10.96
CA ALA A 196 13.13 8.25 9.73
C ALA A 196 14.25 7.51 8.98
N GLU A 197 13.89 6.48 8.21
CA GLU A 197 14.80 5.73 7.33
C GLU A 197 14.15 5.50 5.96
N ILE A 198 14.95 5.17 4.94
CA ILE A 198 14.38 4.71 3.66
C ILE A 198 13.86 3.30 3.89
N ASN A 199 12.53 3.17 3.96
CA ASN A 199 11.83 1.91 4.15
C ASN A 199 11.46 1.30 2.78
N ALA A 200 11.86 0.05 2.55
CA ALA A 200 11.67 -0.65 1.29
C ALA A 200 10.18 -0.87 1.00
N SER A 201 9.35 -1.15 2.03
CA SER A 201 7.89 -1.19 1.90
C SER A 201 7.32 0.11 1.32
N SER A 202 7.77 1.27 1.80
CA SER A 202 7.37 2.59 1.27
C SER A 202 7.84 2.81 -0.16
N VAL A 203 9.10 2.47 -0.47
CA VAL A 203 9.66 2.59 -1.84
C VAL A 203 8.91 1.69 -2.82
N GLY A 204 8.60 0.45 -2.41
CA GLY A 204 7.89 -0.54 -3.22
C GLY A 204 6.46 -0.12 -3.51
N MET A 205 5.73 0.33 -2.49
CA MET A 205 4.36 0.81 -2.67
C MET A 205 4.30 2.05 -3.57
N ALA A 206 5.20 3.01 -3.37
CA ALA A 206 5.29 4.22 -4.20
C ALA A 206 5.65 3.89 -5.67
N LYS A 207 6.56 2.94 -5.88
CA LYS A 207 6.88 2.44 -7.22
C LYS A 207 5.64 1.86 -7.91
N ALA A 208 4.89 1.00 -7.22
CA ALA A 208 3.69 0.38 -7.78
C ALA A 208 2.60 1.41 -8.10
N ALA A 209 2.38 2.38 -7.20
CA ALA A 209 1.42 3.47 -7.43
C ALA A 209 1.79 4.32 -8.67
N MET A 210 3.08 4.68 -8.79
CA MET A 210 3.60 5.38 -9.95
C MET A 210 3.44 4.60 -11.26
N GLU A 211 3.66 3.28 -11.25
CA GLU A 211 3.46 2.41 -12.43
C GLU A 211 1.98 2.17 -12.76
N ALA A 212 1.11 2.23 -11.76
CA ALA A 212 -0.32 2.01 -11.93
C ALA A 212 -1.07 3.23 -12.47
N LEU A 213 -0.65 4.42 -12.05
CA LEU A 213 -1.27 5.69 -12.45
C LEU A 213 -0.76 6.24 -13.77
N ASP A 214 0.45 5.86 -14.22
CA ASP A 214 1.03 6.37 -15.45
C ASP A 214 0.15 6.04 -16.67
N GLY A 215 -0.34 7.07 -17.35
CA GLY A 215 -1.24 6.96 -18.49
C GLY A 215 -2.70 6.60 -18.12
N LEU A 216 -3.05 6.55 -16.84
CA LEU A 216 -4.41 6.27 -16.41
C LEU A 216 -5.27 7.53 -16.44
N ASN A 217 -6.44 7.47 -17.07
CA ASN A 217 -7.41 8.55 -17.04
C ASN A 217 -8.31 8.47 -15.78
N MET A 218 -8.31 9.52 -14.95
CA MET A 218 -9.04 9.55 -13.68
C MET A 218 -10.58 9.53 -13.81
N PHE A 219 -11.12 9.82 -15.00
CA PHE A 219 -12.55 9.70 -15.29
C PHE A 219 -12.92 8.40 -16.01
N GLY A 220 -11.97 7.49 -16.21
CA GLY A 220 -12.14 6.26 -16.97
C GLY A 220 -11.78 6.42 -18.45
N ASP A 221 -11.97 5.34 -19.23
CA ASP A 221 -11.47 5.24 -20.61
C ASP A 221 -12.05 6.30 -21.57
N ASP A 222 -13.23 6.87 -21.28
CA ASP A 222 -13.88 7.93 -22.06
C ASP A 222 -13.53 9.36 -21.59
N GLY A 223 -12.61 9.49 -20.63
CA GLY A 223 -12.23 10.78 -20.09
C GLY A 223 -11.46 11.68 -21.08
N PRO A 224 -11.47 13.00 -20.88
CA PRO A 224 -10.66 13.90 -21.69
C PRO A 224 -9.17 13.68 -21.41
N LYS A 225 -8.31 13.90 -22.42
CA LYS A 225 -6.87 13.67 -22.32
C LYS A 225 -6.16 14.40 -21.18
N TRP A 226 -6.68 15.56 -20.75
CA TRP A 226 -6.09 16.30 -19.64
C TRP A 226 -6.26 15.61 -18.28
N ALA A 227 -7.17 14.64 -18.18
CA ALA A 227 -7.41 13.86 -16.96
C ALA A 227 -6.51 12.62 -16.82
N GLU A 228 -5.55 12.47 -17.74
CA GLU A 228 -4.51 11.45 -17.67
C GLU A 228 -3.45 11.84 -16.64
N ILE A 229 -3.09 10.90 -15.77
CA ILE A 229 -2.01 11.09 -14.80
C ILE A 229 -0.69 10.63 -15.42
N HIS A 230 0.37 11.41 -15.20
CA HIS A 230 1.70 11.11 -15.70
C HIS A 230 2.68 10.88 -14.55
N SER A 231 3.45 9.82 -14.67
CA SER A 231 4.54 9.48 -13.77
C SER A 231 5.89 9.73 -14.41
N PHE A 232 6.96 9.56 -13.63
CA PHE A 232 8.34 9.80 -14.08
C PHE A 232 9.09 8.47 -14.17
N ALA A 233 9.41 8.05 -15.40
CA ALA A 233 10.16 6.82 -15.65
C ALA A 233 11.46 6.74 -14.83
N ASP A 234 12.12 7.88 -14.64
CA ASP A 234 13.35 8.01 -13.85
C ASP A 234 13.12 7.82 -12.33
N ALA A 235 11.97 8.27 -11.80
CA ALA A 235 11.57 7.98 -10.42
C ALA A 235 11.30 6.49 -10.20
N VAL A 236 10.59 5.85 -11.13
CA VAL A 236 10.31 4.41 -11.11
C VAL A 236 11.61 3.59 -11.22
N ALA A 237 12.54 4.00 -12.10
CA ALA A 237 13.83 3.35 -12.26
C ALA A 237 14.70 3.45 -11.00
N ARG A 238 14.78 4.63 -10.37
CA ARG A 238 15.50 4.80 -9.11
C ARG A 238 14.88 4.02 -7.96
N ALA A 239 13.56 4.02 -7.82
CA ALA A 239 12.87 3.20 -6.84
C ALA A 239 13.18 1.71 -7.05
N SER A 240 13.18 1.24 -8.30
CA SER A 240 13.55 -0.14 -8.65
C SER A 240 14.99 -0.47 -8.24
N SER A 241 15.94 0.44 -8.49
CA SER A 241 17.34 0.25 -8.10
C SER A 241 17.51 0.19 -6.58
N VAL A 242 16.80 1.04 -5.84
CA VAL A 242 16.83 1.05 -4.38
C VAL A 242 16.28 -0.27 -3.83
N LEU A 243 15.13 -0.75 -4.34
CA LEU A 243 14.57 -2.04 -3.93
C LEU A 243 15.52 -3.20 -4.21
N ALA A 244 16.15 -3.22 -5.37
CA ALA A 244 17.14 -4.25 -5.71
C ALA A 244 18.36 -4.26 -4.76
N SER A 245 18.70 -3.09 -4.20
CA SER A 245 19.82 -2.94 -3.25
C SER A 245 19.44 -3.22 -1.79
N LEU A 246 18.21 -2.89 -1.39
CA LEU A 246 17.74 -3.04 -0.01
C LEU A 246 17.33 -4.47 0.30
N LEU A 247 16.51 -5.08 -0.58
CA LEU A 247 15.89 -6.37 -0.31
C LEU A 247 16.93 -7.48 -0.09
N PRO A 248 16.74 -8.35 0.92
CA PRO A 248 15.53 -8.54 1.73
C PRO A 248 15.41 -7.63 2.97
N LYS A 249 16.31 -6.65 3.15
CA LYS A 249 16.21 -5.70 4.25
C LYS A 249 15.07 -4.71 4.01
N GLU A 250 14.41 -4.33 5.08
CA GLU A 250 13.41 -3.26 5.03
C GLU A 250 14.07 -1.89 5.05
N SER A 251 15.13 -1.72 5.83
CA SER A 251 15.82 -0.44 5.95
C SER A 251 17.25 -0.66 6.42
N ARG A 252 17.98 0.41 6.71
CA ARG A 252 19.35 0.31 7.23
C ARG A 252 19.39 -0.45 8.56
N SER A 253 18.41 -0.21 9.44
CA SER A 253 18.35 -0.79 10.77
C SER A 253 17.52 -2.07 10.88
N LYS A 254 16.60 -2.33 9.93
CA LYS A 254 15.75 -3.53 9.91
C LYS A 254 16.23 -4.54 8.86
N GLU A 255 16.78 -5.65 9.34
CA GLU A 255 17.41 -6.70 8.52
C GLU A 255 16.42 -7.48 7.66
N VAL A 256 15.17 -7.57 8.12
CA VAL A 256 14.02 -8.14 7.43
C VAL A 256 12.74 -7.61 8.10
N ASP A 257 11.67 -7.43 7.33
CA ASP A 257 10.36 -7.00 7.85
C ASP A 257 9.25 -7.70 7.06
N SER A 258 8.20 -8.13 7.74
CA SER A 258 7.05 -8.80 7.12
C SER A 258 6.21 -7.86 6.26
N ALA A 259 6.31 -6.54 6.43
CA ALA A 259 5.71 -5.54 5.56
C ALA A 259 6.12 -5.68 4.09
N LEU A 260 7.31 -6.24 3.84
CA LEU A 260 7.81 -6.51 2.49
C LEU A 260 6.90 -7.45 1.69
N LEU A 261 6.07 -8.27 2.35
CA LEU A 261 5.06 -9.10 1.70
C LEU A 261 4.09 -8.27 0.84
N SER A 262 3.77 -7.05 1.28
CA SER A 262 2.86 -6.13 0.57
C SER A 262 3.44 -5.60 -0.76
N ILE A 263 4.76 -5.67 -0.94
CA ILE A 263 5.44 -5.15 -2.15
C ILE A 263 5.98 -6.23 -3.07
N ILE A 264 6.30 -7.42 -2.54
CA ILE A 264 6.74 -8.55 -3.39
C ILE A 264 5.55 -9.29 -4.01
N SER A 265 4.34 -9.05 -3.49
CA SER A 265 3.08 -9.66 -3.92
C SER A 265 1.94 -8.63 -3.85
N PHE A 266 0.70 -9.09 -3.74
CA PHE A 266 -0.48 -8.25 -3.58
C PHE A 266 -0.32 -7.32 -2.35
N PRO A 267 -0.63 -6.02 -2.47
CA PRO A 267 -1.24 -5.37 -3.63
C PRO A 267 -0.24 -4.83 -4.68
N ALA A 268 1.04 -4.64 -4.34
CA ALA A 268 1.91 -3.77 -5.13
C ALA A 268 2.64 -4.46 -6.30
N PHE A 269 3.02 -5.75 -6.15
CA PHE A 269 3.80 -6.49 -7.15
C PHE A 269 5.04 -5.73 -7.67
N ALA A 270 5.69 -4.95 -6.81
CA ALA A 270 6.68 -3.95 -7.17
C ALA A 270 8.04 -4.56 -7.58
N VAL A 271 8.34 -5.80 -7.18
CA VAL A 271 9.66 -6.42 -7.37
C VAL A 271 9.67 -7.33 -8.59
N ARG A 272 10.25 -6.85 -9.71
CA ARG A 272 10.31 -7.59 -10.99
C ARG A 272 11.28 -8.76 -11.02
N ASP A 273 12.28 -8.78 -10.13
CA ASP A 273 13.16 -9.94 -10.01
C ASP A 273 12.47 -11.01 -9.14
N ILE A 274 11.90 -12.02 -9.81
CA ILE A 274 11.21 -13.15 -9.16
C ILE A 274 12.13 -13.89 -8.18
N LYS A 275 13.44 -13.99 -8.47
CA LYS A 275 14.38 -14.65 -7.56
C LYS A 275 14.57 -13.83 -6.29
N LEU A 276 14.67 -12.51 -6.42
CA LEU A 276 14.75 -11.59 -5.28
C LEU A 276 13.45 -11.63 -4.46
N ALA A 277 12.28 -11.54 -5.12
CA ALA A 277 10.99 -11.65 -4.45
C ALA A 277 10.84 -12.99 -3.70
N ARG A 278 11.27 -14.10 -4.30
CA ARG A 278 11.29 -15.42 -3.65
C ARG A 278 12.25 -15.45 -2.46
N LYS A 279 13.47 -14.94 -2.60
CA LYS A 279 14.44 -14.86 -1.51
C LYS A 279 13.90 -14.05 -0.34
N THR A 280 13.35 -12.86 -0.61
CA THR A 280 12.75 -11.99 0.42
C THR A 280 11.64 -12.71 1.17
N ARG A 281 10.73 -13.39 0.47
CA ARG A 281 9.66 -14.17 1.11
C ARG A 281 10.22 -15.27 2.02
N LEU A 282 11.22 -16.01 1.56
CA LEU A 282 11.82 -17.08 2.35
C LEU A 282 12.50 -16.54 3.61
N GLU A 283 13.23 -15.43 3.50
CA GLU A 283 13.85 -14.76 4.66
C GLU A 283 12.81 -14.28 5.69
N ILE A 284 11.67 -13.78 5.24
CA ILE A 284 10.55 -13.39 6.12
C ILE A 284 10.00 -14.63 6.84
N ILE A 285 9.69 -15.69 6.10
CA ILE A 285 9.13 -16.93 6.70
C ILE A 285 10.13 -17.55 7.67
N ASP A 286 11.41 -17.62 7.31
CA ASP A 286 12.47 -18.25 8.11
C ASP A 286 12.76 -17.49 9.41
N LYS A 287 12.83 -16.16 9.35
CA LYS A 287 13.25 -15.33 10.51
C LYS A 287 12.09 -14.79 11.34
N LEU A 288 10.95 -14.54 10.69
CA LEU A 288 9.82 -13.86 11.32
C LEU A 288 8.60 -14.76 11.46
N GLY A 289 8.55 -15.91 10.78
CA GLY A 289 7.44 -16.86 10.88
C GLY A 289 7.34 -17.49 12.27
N GLY A 290 6.11 -17.65 12.74
CA GLY A 290 5.77 -18.36 13.97
C GLY A 290 4.50 -19.20 13.82
N GLU A 291 3.98 -19.69 14.94
CA GLU A 291 2.76 -20.50 14.97
C GLU A 291 1.50 -19.66 14.73
N TYR A 292 1.49 -18.41 15.21
CA TYR A 292 0.35 -17.50 15.23
C TYR A 292 0.40 -16.43 14.13
N GLY A 293 1.45 -16.39 13.31
CA GLY A 293 1.62 -15.39 12.28
C GLY A 293 3.07 -15.15 11.92
N CYS A 294 3.40 -13.92 11.54
CA CYS A 294 4.78 -13.46 11.50
C CYS A 294 4.99 -12.30 12.48
N LYS A 295 6.21 -12.15 12.99
CA LYS A 295 6.66 -10.92 13.65
C LYS A 295 6.72 -9.79 12.62
N ARG A 296 6.57 -8.54 13.05
CA ARG A 296 6.72 -7.39 12.11
C ARG A 296 8.16 -7.29 11.64
N PHE A 297 9.10 -7.25 12.58
CA PHE A 297 10.55 -7.35 12.34
C PHE A 297 11.22 -7.92 13.62
N LEU A 298 12.50 -8.27 13.54
CA LEU A 298 13.25 -8.82 14.67
C LEU A 298 13.39 -7.79 15.79
N LEU A 299 13.33 -8.24 17.05
CA LEU A 299 13.44 -7.38 18.26
C LEU A 299 12.36 -6.31 18.37
N ASP A 300 11.21 -6.53 17.74
CA ASP A 300 10.09 -5.61 17.82
C ASP A 300 9.35 -5.75 19.16
N GLY A 301 9.38 -4.69 19.97
CA GLY A 301 8.75 -4.66 21.29
C GLY A 301 7.26 -4.37 21.30
N HIS A 302 6.64 -4.09 20.16
CA HIS A 302 5.27 -3.61 20.15
C HIS A 302 4.26 -4.61 20.69
N GLN A 303 3.53 -4.17 21.72
CA GLN A 303 2.56 -4.93 22.49
C GLN A 303 3.15 -6.25 23.03
N VAL A 304 4.45 -6.28 23.28
CA VAL A 304 5.08 -7.32 24.09
C VAL A 304 4.80 -6.99 25.56
N ALA A 305 4.62 -8.01 26.41
CA ALA A 305 4.30 -7.80 27.82
C ALA A 305 5.33 -6.98 28.63
N LEU A 306 6.56 -6.84 28.09
CA LEU A 306 7.64 -6.05 28.68
C LEU A 306 7.70 -4.59 28.18
N GLU A 307 6.92 -4.22 27.15
CA GLU A 307 6.95 -2.87 26.59
C GLU A 307 6.39 -1.85 27.59
N ASP A 308 7.11 -0.76 27.80
CA ASP A 308 6.60 0.36 28.58
C ASP A 308 5.59 1.18 27.75
N GLN A 309 4.30 0.99 28.05
CA GLN A 309 3.20 1.63 27.34
C GLN A 309 3.11 3.14 27.58
N ASN A 310 3.87 3.71 28.52
CA ASN A 310 3.83 5.15 28.82
C ASN A 310 4.79 5.98 27.97
N ARG A 311 5.63 5.35 27.13
CA ARG A 311 6.63 6.03 26.32
C ARG A 311 6.49 5.67 24.84
N ILE A 312 6.68 6.67 23.99
CA ILE A 312 6.64 6.49 22.53
C ILE A 312 7.96 5.89 22.03
N TYR A 313 9.09 6.22 22.67
CA TYR A 313 10.43 5.84 22.21
C TYR A 313 11.10 4.85 23.17
N TYR A 314 11.88 3.92 22.61
CA TYR A 314 12.62 2.92 23.37
C TYR A 314 13.94 3.45 23.91
N GLU A 315 14.40 2.85 25.02
CA GLU A 315 15.79 3.00 25.46
C GLU A 315 16.74 2.16 24.59
N TYR A 316 18.02 2.56 24.54
CA TYR A 316 19.01 1.93 23.65
C TYR A 316 19.23 0.43 23.92
N ASP A 317 19.09 -0.01 25.16
CA ASP A 317 19.27 -1.38 25.63
C ASP A 317 17.96 -2.18 25.71
N GLU A 318 16.82 -1.57 25.38
CA GLU A 318 15.50 -2.19 25.55
C GLU A 318 15.22 -3.31 24.53
N LEU A 319 15.74 -3.17 23.30
CA LEU A 319 15.39 -4.06 22.18
C LEU A 319 15.78 -5.52 22.40
N ILE A 320 16.93 -5.77 23.03
CA ILE A 320 17.38 -7.13 23.32
C ILE A 320 16.41 -7.85 24.27
N ASN A 321 15.65 -7.10 25.08
CA ASN A 321 14.67 -7.68 25.98
C ASN A 321 13.47 -8.26 25.25
N PHE A 322 13.25 -7.89 23.98
CA PHE A 322 12.16 -8.39 23.14
C PHE A 322 12.53 -9.61 22.32
N GLU A 323 13.82 -9.98 22.29
CA GLU A 323 14.27 -11.15 21.55
C GLU A 323 13.49 -12.41 21.99
N HIS A 324 13.00 -13.14 20.99
CA HIS A 324 12.18 -14.37 21.11
C HIS A 324 10.75 -14.19 21.65
N ILE A 325 10.42 -13.05 22.25
CA ILE A 325 9.08 -12.79 22.80
C ILE A 325 8.23 -11.87 21.93
N GLU A 326 8.75 -11.43 20.78
CA GLU A 326 8.05 -10.52 19.86
C GLU A 326 6.65 -11.04 19.51
N SER A 327 5.69 -10.13 19.41
CA SER A 327 4.31 -10.46 19.07
C SER A 327 4.18 -10.98 17.63
N GLU A 328 3.34 -11.99 17.45
CA GLU A 328 3.08 -12.62 16.16
C GLU A 328 1.74 -12.15 15.60
N TRP A 329 1.73 -11.75 14.33
CA TRP A 329 0.59 -11.11 13.69
C TRP A 329 -0.03 -12.04 12.63
N PRO A 330 -1.29 -12.49 12.81
CA PRO A 330 -2.00 -13.29 11.81
C PRO A 330 -2.13 -12.57 10.46
N LEU A 331 -2.07 -11.24 10.47
CA LEU A 331 -2.07 -10.38 9.28
C LEU A 331 -1.14 -10.89 8.18
N PHE A 332 0.07 -11.32 8.50
CA PHE A 332 1.04 -11.72 7.47
C PHE A 332 0.71 -13.05 6.80
N PHE A 333 -0.03 -13.94 7.48
CA PHE A 333 -0.59 -15.12 6.82
C PHE A 333 -1.66 -14.74 5.79
N THR A 334 -2.37 -13.62 5.94
CA THR A 334 -3.32 -13.14 4.92
C THR A 334 -2.61 -12.72 3.63
N TYR A 335 -1.47 -12.04 3.75
CA TYR A 335 -0.62 -11.71 2.60
C TYR A 335 -0.12 -12.98 1.91
N LEU A 336 0.40 -13.94 2.69
CA LEU A 336 0.90 -15.20 2.15
C LEU A 336 -0.22 -16.02 1.49
N TYR A 337 -1.42 -16.02 2.06
CA TYR A 337 -2.59 -16.67 1.49
C TYR A 337 -2.93 -16.10 0.11
N ILE A 338 -3.12 -14.78 0.00
CA ILE A 338 -3.42 -14.10 -1.27
C ILE A 338 -2.27 -14.29 -2.29
N ASP A 339 -1.02 -14.18 -1.84
CA ASP A 339 0.18 -14.38 -2.65
C ASP A 339 0.22 -15.79 -3.29
N ARG A 340 -0.18 -16.83 -2.53
CA ARG A 340 -0.29 -18.20 -3.07
C ARG A 340 -1.45 -18.34 -4.05
N LEU A 341 -2.59 -17.68 -3.82
CA LEU A 341 -3.70 -17.66 -4.77
C LEU A 341 -3.33 -16.98 -6.11
N PHE A 342 -2.60 -15.86 -6.07
CA PHE A 342 -2.06 -15.21 -7.27
C PHE A 342 -1.08 -16.13 -8.04
N ALA A 343 -0.29 -16.91 -7.32
CA ALA A 343 0.63 -17.89 -7.88
C ALA A 343 -0.06 -19.19 -8.37
N ARG A 344 -1.37 -19.36 -8.12
CA ARG A 344 -2.13 -20.60 -8.34
C ARG A 344 -1.54 -21.82 -7.60
N ASP A 345 -0.94 -21.57 -6.44
CA ASP A 345 -0.42 -22.59 -5.52
C ASP A 345 -1.49 -22.91 -4.47
N TRP A 346 -2.44 -23.76 -4.85
CA TRP A 346 -3.61 -24.09 -4.03
C TRP A 346 -3.25 -24.85 -2.74
N GLU A 347 -2.19 -25.66 -2.76
CA GLU A 347 -1.74 -26.41 -1.58
C GLU A 347 -1.27 -25.46 -0.49
N SER A 348 -0.33 -24.55 -0.84
CA SER A 348 0.15 -23.55 0.10
C SER A 348 -0.94 -22.54 0.48
N ALA A 349 -1.84 -22.17 -0.44
CA ALA A 349 -2.96 -21.29 -0.13
C ALA A 349 -3.87 -21.91 0.95
N ASN A 350 -4.25 -23.18 0.78
CA ASN A 350 -5.05 -23.92 1.76
C ASN A 350 -4.31 -24.10 3.10
N HIS A 351 -2.99 -24.26 3.10
CA HIS A 351 -2.19 -24.26 4.33
C HIS A 351 -2.34 -22.95 5.13
N TYR A 352 -2.15 -21.79 4.49
CA TYR A 352 -2.32 -20.50 5.17
C TYR A 352 -3.77 -20.21 5.56
N ARG A 353 -4.74 -20.62 4.73
CA ARG A 353 -6.17 -20.53 5.06
C ARG A 353 -6.47 -21.28 6.36
N ARG A 354 -6.04 -22.54 6.49
CA ARG A 354 -6.25 -23.34 7.70
C ARG A 354 -5.56 -22.76 8.92
N LYS A 355 -4.34 -22.23 8.76
CA LYS A 355 -3.65 -21.50 9.85
C LYS A 355 -4.49 -20.31 10.30
N LEU A 356 -4.95 -19.46 9.38
CA LEU A 356 -5.81 -18.31 9.70
C LEU A 356 -7.11 -18.73 10.40
N GLU A 357 -7.81 -19.73 9.90
CA GLU A 357 -9.06 -20.23 10.49
C GLU A 357 -8.85 -20.78 11.91
N SER A 358 -7.70 -21.42 12.18
CA SER A 358 -7.33 -21.90 13.52
C SER A 358 -6.98 -20.79 14.53
N LEU A 359 -6.68 -19.58 14.03
CA LEU A 359 -6.33 -18.39 14.82
C LEU A 359 -7.52 -17.43 14.98
N MET A 360 -8.70 -17.79 14.49
CA MET A 360 -9.87 -16.94 14.69
C MET A 360 -10.47 -17.16 16.08
N ILE A 361 -10.99 -16.08 16.64
CA ILE A 361 -11.72 -16.07 17.91
C ILE A 361 -13.18 -15.78 17.60
N GLU A 362 -14.07 -16.60 18.16
CA GLU A 362 -15.51 -16.37 18.06
C GLU A 362 -15.93 -15.21 18.97
N LYS A 363 -16.66 -14.24 18.41
CA LYS A 363 -17.30 -13.16 19.17
C LYS A 363 -18.59 -12.76 18.48
N ASP A 364 -19.69 -12.73 19.25
CA ASP A 364 -21.03 -12.38 18.75
C ASP A 364 -21.47 -13.22 17.55
N GLY A 365 -21.09 -14.50 17.52
CA GLY A 365 -21.37 -15.43 16.42
C GLY A 365 -20.46 -15.30 15.19
N GLU A 366 -19.48 -14.41 15.22
CA GLU A 366 -18.55 -14.17 14.12
C GLU A 366 -17.14 -14.68 14.44
N MET A 367 -16.46 -15.23 13.42
CA MET A 367 -15.07 -15.67 13.53
C MET A 367 -14.12 -14.55 13.10
N LEU A 368 -13.31 -14.08 14.04
CA LEU A 368 -12.55 -12.83 13.93
C LEU A 368 -11.05 -13.06 14.11
N LEU A 369 -10.24 -12.45 13.25
CA LEU A 369 -8.78 -12.44 13.40
C LEU A 369 -8.34 -11.31 14.37
N PRO A 370 -7.61 -11.62 15.45
CA PRO A 370 -7.03 -10.59 16.31
C PRO A 370 -5.89 -9.86 15.60
N GLU A 371 -5.51 -8.70 16.14
CA GLU A 371 -4.33 -7.95 15.67
C GLU A 371 -3.05 -8.76 15.83
N LEU A 372 -2.83 -9.32 17.02
CA LEU A 372 -1.63 -10.07 17.35
C LEU A 372 -1.83 -11.07 18.48
N TYR A 373 -0.86 -11.97 18.60
CA TYR A 373 -0.67 -12.90 19.69
C TYR A 373 0.64 -12.62 20.43
N TYR A 374 0.58 -12.45 21.75
CA TYR A 374 1.72 -12.11 22.60
C TYR A 374 1.97 -13.15 23.70
N VAL A 375 3.18 -13.16 24.27
CA VAL A 375 3.53 -14.00 25.43
C VAL A 375 3.00 -13.32 26.71
N PRO A 376 2.17 -14.00 27.53
CA PRO A 376 1.78 -13.47 28.83
C PRO A 376 2.97 -13.17 29.74
N PHE A 377 2.86 -12.15 30.58
CA PHE A 377 3.96 -11.67 31.44
C PHE A 377 4.58 -12.79 32.31
N ASP A 378 3.74 -13.65 32.90
CA ASP A 378 4.17 -14.77 33.74
C ASP A 378 4.89 -15.90 32.97
N LYS A 379 4.84 -15.87 31.64
CA LYS A 379 5.46 -16.85 30.74
C LYS A 379 6.71 -16.35 30.03
N VAL A 380 7.00 -15.04 30.11
CA VAL A 380 8.12 -14.41 29.41
C VAL A 380 9.47 -15.09 29.71
N GLN A 381 9.76 -15.39 30.97
CA GLN A 381 11.04 -16.00 31.35
C GLN A 381 11.22 -17.39 30.73
N ALA A 382 10.17 -18.22 30.78
CA ALA A 382 10.20 -19.57 30.20
C ALA A 382 10.31 -19.53 28.66
N GLU A 383 9.65 -18.57 28.00
CA GLU A 383 9.79 -18.38 26.55
C GLU A 383 11.22 -17.93 26.17
N LYS A 384 11.86 -17.06 26.96
CA LYS A 384 13.25 -16.66 26.72
C LYS A 384 14.24 -17.81 26.89
N GLU A 385 14.01 -18.70 27.86
CA GLU A 385 14.86 -19.87 28.09
C GLU A 385 14.70 -20.95 27.00
N ASN A 386 13.49 -21.09 26.45
CA ASN A 386 13.19 -22.03 25.37
C ASN A 386 12.19 -21.41 24.39
N PRO A 387 12.66 -20.70 23.34
CA PRO A 387 11.81 -20.01 22.38
C PRO A 387 10.79 -20.92 21.70
N GLY A 388 9.53 -20.47 21.60
CA GLY A 388 8.41 -21.24 21.04
C GLY A 388 7.79 -22.24 22.00
N SER A 389 8.16 -22.24 23.28
CA SER A 389 7.64 -23.19 24.27
C SER A 389 6.32 -22.77 24.91
N GLN A 390 6.00 -21.46 24.91
CA GLN A 390 4.84 -20.91 25.58
C GLN A 390 3.70 -20.64 24.60
N LYS A 391 2.47 -20.90 25.08
CA LYS A 391 1.26 -20.53 24.34
C LYS A 391 1.08 -19.02 24.36
N ARG A 392 0.92 -18.41 23.18
CA ARG A 392 0.58 -16.99 23.05
C ARG A 392 -0.93 -16.76 23.16
N VAL A 393 -1.31 -15.57 23.61
CA VAL A 393 -2.71 -15.16 23.77
C VAL A 393 -3.00 -13.97 22.85
N ALA A 394 -4.22 -13.92 22.31
CA ALA A 394 -4.63 -12.79 21.49
C ALA A 394 -4.77 -11.51 22.32
N ASN A 395 -4.51 -10.37 21.70
CA ASN A 395 -4.79 -9.08 22.31
C ASN A 395 -6.28 -8.70 22.22
N ASP A 396 -6.64 -7.57 22.83
CA ASP A 396 -8.03 -7.11 22.93
C ASP A 396 -8.58 -6.53 21.61
N ASN A 397 -7.70 -6.20 20.66
CA ASN A 397 -8.06 -5.63 19.36
C ASN A 397 -8.61 -6.71 18.43
N LEU A 398 -9.91 -7.00 18.59
CA LEU A 398 -10.62 -8.07 17.89
C LEU A 398 -11.87 -7.54 17.16
N PRO A 399 -11.93 -7.59 15.81
CA PRO A 399 -10.85 -7.98 14.91
C PRO A 399 -9.88 -6.83 14.64
N LEU A 400 -8.69 -7.16 14.16
CA LEU A 400 -7.96 -6.24 13.28
C LEU A 400 -8.64 -6.22 11.91
N VAL A 401 -9.34 -5.13 11.60
CA VAL A 401 -10.16 -5.02 10.38
C VAL A 401 -9.32 -5.18 9.10
N TRP A 402 -8.06 -4.73 9.11
CA TRP A 402 -7.11 -4.98 8.02
C TRP A 402 -6.91 -6.47 7.75
N ALA A 403 -6.58 -7.27 8.76
CA ALA A 403 -6.38 -8.71 8.61
C ALA A 403 -7.68 -9.41 8.21
N GLN A 404 -8.81 -9.05 8.85
CA GLN A 404 -10.11 -9.60 8.52
C GLN A 404 -10.48 -9.33 7.05
N SER A 405 -10.23 -8.11 6.58
CA SER A 405 -10.52 -7.70 5.20
C SER A 405 -9.71 -8.51 4.19
N LEU A 406 -8.39 -8.65 4.40
CA LEU A 406 -7.54 -9.43 3.52
C LEU A 406 -7.88 -10.93 3.54
N TYR A 407 -8.23 -11.50 4.69
CA TYR A 407 -8.73 -12.88 4.75
C TYR A 407 -9.96 -13.06 3.87
N LEU A 408 -10.93 -12.14 3.94
CA LEU A 408 -12.16 -12.20 3.14
C LEU A 408 -11.89 -12.03 1.64
N VAL A 409 -10.95 -11.17 1.27
CA VAL A 409 -10.46 -11.07 -0.13
C VAL A 409 -9.90 -12.42 -0.60
N GLY A 410 -9.01 -13.03 0.20
CA GLY A 410 -8.47 -14.35 -0.09
C GLY A 410 -9.55 -15.43 -0.19
N LYS A 411 -10.54 -15.41 0.70
CA LYS A 411 -11.68 -16.34 0.68
C LYS A 411 -12.52 -16.20 -0.59
N MET A 412 -12.79 -14.98 -1.05
CA MET A 412 -13.55 -14.76 -2.30
C MET A 412 -12.78 -15.19 -3.55
N LEU A 413 -11.44 -15.09 -3.54
CA LEU A 413 -10.58 -15.65 -4.59
C LEU A 413 -10.58 -17.19 -4.57
N ASP A 414 -10.41 -17.80 -3.39
CA ASP A 414 -10.34 -19.25 -3.19
C ASP A 414 -11.68 -19.94 -3.49
N GLU A 415 -12.80 -19.27 -3.21
CA GLU A 415 -14.14 -19.72 -3.60
C GLU A 415 -14.54 -19.35 -5.05
N GLU A 416 -13.60 -18.80 -5.83
CA GLU A 416 -13.76 -18.41 -7.24
C GLU A 416 -14.91 -17.42 -7.49
N LEU A 417 -15.32 -16.66 -6.47
CA LEU A 417 -16.35 -15.62 -6.58
C LEU A 417 -15.82 -14.40 -7.35
N ILE A 418 -14.50 -14.20 -7.28
CA ILE A 418 -13.71 -13.26 -8.08
C ILE A 418 -12.45 -13.96 -8.58
N THR A 419 -11.78 -13.34 -9.55
CA THR A 419 -10.50 -13.77 -10.09
C THR A 419 -9.40 -12.77 -9.74
N THR A 420 -8.14 -13.17 -9.89
CA THR A 420 -7.00 -12.27 -9.66
C THR A 420 -7.00 -11.08 -10.63
N GLN A 421 -7.57 -11.23 -11.82
CA GLN A 421 -7.75 -10.14 -12.78
C GLN A 421 -8.79 -9.11 -12.32
N ASP A 422 -9.80 -9.53 -11.55
CA ASP A 422 -10.80 -8.59 -11.02
C ASP A 422 -10.18 -7.63 -9.99
N LEU A 423 -9.17 -8.09 -9.23
CA LEU A 423 -8.43 -7.29 -8.23
C LEU A 423 -7.24 -6.51 -8.81
N ASP A 424 -6.67 -6.96 -9.93
CA ASP A 424 -5.54 -6.31 -10.61
C ASP A 424 -5.86 -5.96 -12.08
N PRO A 425 -6.89 -5.13 -12.35
CA PRO A 425 -7.25 -4.71 -13.70
C PRO A 425 -6.15 -3.89 -14.40
N ILE A 426 -5.24 -3.25 -13.65
CA ILE A 426 -4.06 -2.55 -14.20
C ILE A 426 -3.01 -3.55 -14.74
N GLY A 427 -2.97 -4.76 -14.19
CA GLY A 427 -2.05 -5.82 -14.58
C GLY A 427 -0.64 -5.63 -14.04
N LEU A 428 -0.49 -5.27 -12.76
CA LEU A 428 0.83 -5.21 -12.10
C LEU A 428 1.44 -6.60 -11.88
N HIS A 429 0.66 -7.58 -11.46
CA HIS A 429 1.12 -8.97 -11.27
C HIS A 429 1.73 -9.59 -12.54
N PRO A 430 1.09 -9.53 -13.73
CA PRO A 430 1.73 -10.03 -14.95
C PRO A 430 2.97 -9.21 -15.34
N ARG A 431 2.99 -7.89 -15.13
CA ARG A 431 4.17 -7.05 -15.38
C ARG A 431 5.37 -7.44 -14.50
N GLN A 432 5.13 -7.91 -13.27
CA GLN A 432 6.18 -8.42 -12.38
C GLN A 432 6.98 -9.57 -13.02
N HIS A 433 6.31 -10.40 -13.83
CA HIS A 433 6.89 -11.56 -14.48
C HIS A 433 7.50 -11.25 -15.85
N GLN A 434 7.28 -10.05 -16.38
CA GLN A 434 7.80 -9.62 -17.68
C GLN A 434 9.18 -8.98 -17.52
N LYS A 435 10.20 -9.65 -18.07
CA LYS A 435 11.49 -9.01 -18.32
C LYS A 435 11.38 -8.17 -19.59
N LEU A 436 11.25 -6.85 -19.44
CA LEU A 436 11.43 -5.94 -20.56
C LEU A 436 12.93 -5.78 -20.83
N PRO A 437 13.48 -6.25 -21.96
CA PRO A 437 14.86 -5.98 -22.30
C PRO A 437 15.04 -4.47 -22.49
N VAL A 438 15.89 -3.85 -21.68
CA VAL A 438 16.24 -2.44 -21.85
C VAL A 438 17.17 -2.34 -23.06
N LYS A 439 16.63 -1.93 -24.20
CA LYS A 439 17.43 -1.56 -25.37
C LYS A 439 17.78 -0.08 -25.24
N THR A 440 19.05 0.21 -24.98
CA THR A 440 19.54 1.59 -25.04
C THR A 440 19.85 1.90 -26.50
N SER A 441 19.11 2.85 -27.07
CA SER A 441 19.37 3.38 -28.40
C SER A 441 19.87 4.81 -28.27
N MET A 442 21.03 5.10 -28.86
CA MET A 442 21.54 6.46 -28.97
C MET A 442 21.19 6.99 -30.36
N VAL A 443 20.53 8.14 -30.42
CA VAL A 443 20.21 8.84 -31.67
C VAL A 443 20.97 10.16 -31.65
N ILE A 444 21.70 10.43 -32.74
CA ILE A 444 22.42 11.69 -32.93
C ILE A 444 21.66 12.48 -33.98
N LEU A 445 21.27 13.70 -33.63
CA LEU A 445 20.61 14.63 -34.54
C LEU A 445 21.52 15.82 -34.80
N ALA A 446 21.73 16.12 -36.07
CA ALA A 446 22.52 17.26 -36.49
C ALA A 446 21.65 18.51 -36.54
N GLN A 447 22.15 19.62 -35.98
CA GLN A 447 21.41 20.88 -36.01
C GLN A 447 21.39 21.52 -37.41
N THR A 448 22.39 21.23 -38.24
CA THR A 448 22.54 21.78 -39.59
C THR A 448 23.06 20.72 -40.56
N GLU A 449 22.77 20.86 -41.85
CA GLU A 449 23.32 19.97 -42.90
C GLU A 449 24.85 19.98 -42.91
N ALA A 450 25.50 21.12 -42.66
CA ALA A 450 26.95 21.18 -42.56
C ALA A 450 27.52 20.33 -41.40
N THR A 451 26.82 20.31 -40.26
CA THR A 451 27.19 19.46 -39.11
C THR A 451 26.94 17.99 -39.45
N LYS A 452 25.83 17.69 -40.12
CA LYS A 452 25.50 16.35 -40.59
C LYS A 452 26.56 15.80 -41.54
N THR A 453 26.99 16.56 -42.54
CA THR A 453 28.06 16.14 -43.48
C THR A 453 29.33 15.78 -42.73
N ARG A 454 29.78 16.61 -41.79
CA ARG A 454 30.98 16.34 -40.97
C ARG A 454 30.83 15.08 -40.10
N LEU A 455 29.66 14.87 -39.51
CA LEU A 455 29.37 13.67 -38.72
C LEU A 455 29.36 12.41 -39.59
N LEU A 456 28.76 12.47 -40.78
CA LEU A 456 28.75 11.38 -41.75
C LEU A 456 30.17 11.05 -42.26
N GLU A 457 30.97 12.08 -42.57
CA GLU A 457 32.39 11.92 -42.93
C GLU A 457 33.21 11.26 -41.81
N ALA A 458 32.84 11.50 -40.55
CA ALA A 458 33.43 10.85 -39.37
C ALA A 458 32.84 9.45 -39.06
N GLY A 459 31.92 8.93 -39.90
CA GLY A 459 31.30 7.62 -39.73
C GLY A 459 30.12 7.58 -38.77
N VAL A 460 29.58 8.74 -38.36
CA VAL A 460 28.42 8.85 -37.46
C VAL A 460 27.14 9.06 -38.26
N LEU A 461 26.27 8.04 -38.23
CA LEU A 461 24.93 8.14 -38.81
C LEU A 461 24.07 9.12 -38.01
N CYS A 462 23.56 10.16 -38.69
CA CYS A 462 22.68 11.15 -38.10
C CYS A 462 21.73 11.74 -39.15
N GLN A 463 20.63 12.32 -38.68
CA GLN A 463 19.66 13.07 -39.48
C GLN A 463 19.56 14.49 -38.92
N THR A 464 19.08 15.45 -39.71
CA THR A 464 18.69 16.75 -39.18
C THR A 464 17.30 16.71 -38.54
N ILE A 465 16.97 17.74 -37.77
CA ILE A 465 15.65 17.86 -37.12
C ILE A 465 14.53 17.92 -38.18
N ASP A 466 14.77 18.55 -39.33
CA ASP A 466 13.80 18.65 -40.41
C ASP A 466 13.55 17.29 -41.10
N GLU A 467 14.59 16.45 -41.18
CA GLU A 467 14.53 15.13 -41.83
C GLU A 467 13.74 14.08 -41.04
N ILE A 468 13.55 14.28 -39.74
CA ILE A 468 12.77 13.35 -38.90
C ILE A 468 11.28 13.70 -38.86
N ALA A 469 10.83 14.71 -39.61
CA ALA A 469 9.42 15.06 -39.70
C ALA A 469 8.58 13.82 -40.08
N PRO A 470 7.40 13.61 -39.44
CA PRO A 470 6.67 14.56 -38.60
C PRO A 470 7.05 14.55 -37.11
N LEU A 471 8.09 13.80 -36.71
CA LEU A 471 8.54 13.79 -35.32
C LEU A 471 9.14 15.14 -34.94
N LYS A 472 8.94 15.54 -33.68
CA LYS A 472 9.52 16.75 -33.11
C LYS A 472 10.50 16.38 -32.01
N VAL A 473 11.57 17.17 -31.89
CA VAL A 473 12.53 17.05 -30.80
C VAL A 473 12.18 18.07 -29.73
N MET A 474 12.17 17.65 -28.48
CA MET A 474 12.14 18.55 -27.33
C MET A 474 13.40 18.32 -26.50
N SER A 475 14.00 19.40 -26.00
CA SER A 475 15.09 19.32 -25.05
C SER A 475 14.59 18.81 -23.70
N SER A 476 15.51 18.34 -22.85
CA SER A 476 15.21 17.99 -21.46
C SER A 476 14.69 19.20 -20.67
N GLU A 477 15.16 20.41 -20.97
CA GLU A 477 14.67 21.65 -20.35
C GLU A 477 13.21 21.91 -20.69
N GLN A 478 12.83 21.80 -21.97
CA GLN A 478 11.43 21.90 -22.40
C GLN A 478 10.54 20.82 -21.79
N LEU A 479 11.06 19.61 -21.60
CA LEU A 479 10.34 18.54 -20.90
C LEU A 479 10.09 18.91 -19.44
N ILE A 480 11.10 19.45 -18.74
CA ILE A 480 10.97 19.93 -17.36
C ILE A 480 9.94 21.05 -17.28
N ASP A 481 9.98 22.02 -18.19
CA ASP A 481 9.01 23.11 -18.25
C ASP A 481 7.59 22.60 -18.53
N THR A 482 7.45 21.59 -19.38
CA THR A 482 6.16 20.94 -19.62
C THR A 482 5.62 20.28 -18.35
N TYR A 483 6.47 19.57 -17.60
CA TYR A 483 6.07 18.93 -16.36
C TYR A 483 5.66 19.92 -15.28
N ARG A 484 6.26 21.12 -15.22
CA ARG A 484 5.80 22.20 -14.31
C ARG A 484 4.33 22.59 -14.51
N HIS A 485 3.75 22.35 -15.68
CA HIS A 485 2.34 22.65 -15.94
C HIS A 485 1.39 21.50 -15.57
N LEU A 486 1.91 20.29 -15.32
CA LEU A 486 1.08 19.15 -14.93
C LEU A 486 0.64 19.26 -13.48
N GLY A 487 -0.67 19.30 -13.25
CA GLY A 487 -1.25 19.38 -11.91
C GLY A 487 -1.37 20.79 -11.34
N VAL A 488 -1.07 21.83 -12.12
CA VAL A 488 -1.27 23.22 -11.66
C VAL A 488 -2.74 23.47 -11.36
N SER A 489 -3.02 23.97 -10.14
CA SER A 489 -4.34 24.42 -9.72
C SER A 489 -4.20 25.68 -8.86
N HIS A 490 -4.56 26.83 -9.44
CA HIS A 490 -4.58 28.09 -8.70
C HIS A 490 -5.59 28.08 -7.55
N THR A 491 -6.71 27.37 -7.70
CA THR A 491 -7.74 27.22 -6.66
C THR A 491 -7.21 26.48 -5.44
N LEU A 492 -6.37 25.45 -5.65
CA LEU A 492 -5.79 24.65 -4.58
C LEU A 492 -4.43 25.17 -4.08
N GLY A 493 -3.86 26.18 -4.74
CA GLY A 493 -2.51 26.69 -4.47
C GLY A 493 -1.40 25.72 -4.88
N LEU A 494 -1.63 24.91 -5.92
CA LEU A 494 -0.68 23.91 -6.41
C LEU A 494 0.03 24.42 -7.66
N SER A 495 1.37 24.38 -7.65
CA SER A 495 2.23 24.91 -8.72
C SER A 495 3.22 23.95 -9.36
#